data_AF-A0AAU7BEF3-F1
#
_entry.id   AF-A0AAU7BEF3-F1
#
_cell.length_a   1.000
_cell.length_b   1.000
_cell.length_c   1.000
_cell.angle_alpha   90.00
_cell.angle_beta   90.00
_cell.angle_gamma   90.00
#
_symmetry.space_group_name_H-M   'P 1'
#
loop_
_entity.id
_entity.type
_entity.pdbx_description
1 polymer ?
#
loop_
_entity_poly.entity_id
_entity_poly.type
_entity_poly.pdbx_seq_one_letter_code
_entity_poly.pdbx_strand_id
1 'polypeptide(L)'
;MNIEQQLILLAHLQFTARHFIALRCSLDKLIELVRYSIGEAAPAPDQIRLFLLKESTQKTLELEYESALWQSSDYSKSWRLICLATTADPQVASRLLARRPPSSDCCAFCFQDERGVMNALKPELDIYGNKLAGVYLHRQCSRPWKYLRDLVARAGNIEKVKESLL
;
A
#
# COMPACT_ATOMS: atom_id res chain seq x y z
N MET A 1 18.34 10.39 15.96
CA MET A 1 17.75 9.05 16.13
C MET A 1 18.79 8.04 15.67
N ASN A 2 19.18 7.11 16.55
CA ASN A 2 20.19 6.09 16.25
C ASN A 2 19.62 5.00 15.31
N ILE A 3 20.46 4.07 14.84
CA ILE A 3 20.04 3.04 13.87
C ILE A 3 18.99 2.09 14.46
N GLU A 4 19.17 1.66 15.70
CA GLU A 4 18.25 0.77 16.40
C GLU A 4 16.83 1.36 16.48
N GLN A 5 16.71 2.62 16.89
CA GLN A 5 15.44 3.35 16.94
C GLN A 5 14.79 3.46 15.55
N GLN A 6 15.57 3.64 14.49
CA GLN A 6 15.03 3.67 13.12
C GLN A 6 14.46 2.31 12.71
N LEU A 7 15.15 1.22 13.02
CA LEU A 7 14.69 -0.14 12.73
C LEU A 7 13.39 -0.48 13.48
N ILE A 8 13.34 -0.16 14.78
CA ILE A 8 12.11 -0.29 15.59
C ILE A 8 10.97 0.50 14.93
N LEU A 9 11.23 1.76 14.57
CA LEU A 9 10.20 2.62 14.00
C LEU A 9 9.67 2.08 12.66
N LEU A 10 10.54 1.58 11.78
CA LEU A 10 10.15 0.95 10.51
C LEU A 10 9.30 -0.30 10.73
N ALA A 11 9.69 -1.18 11.67
CA ALA A 11 8.93 -2.38 12.01
C ALA A 11 7.53 -2.04 12.57
N HIS A 12 7.44 -1.02 13.43
CA HIS A 12 6.14 -0.61 13.99
C HIS A 12 5.27 0.15 12.99
N LEU A 13 5.85 0.85 12.01
CA LEU A 13 5.11 1.39 10.86
C LEU A 13 4.53 0.26 10.01
N GLN A 14 5.31 -0.79 9.73
CA GLN A 14 4.81 -1.98 9.04
C GLN A 14 3.70 -2.67 9.82
N PHE A 15 3.88 -2.86 11.13
CA PHE A 15 2.85 -3.43 12.00
C PHE A 15 1.55 -2.64 11.91
N THR A 16 1.64 -1.31 12.04
CA THR A 16 0.49 -0.39 11.94
C THR A 16 -0.17 -0.50 10.57
N ALA A 17 0.63 -0.53 9.48
CA ALA A 17 0.12 -0.70 8.13
C ALA A 17 -0.64 -2.03 7.97
N ARG A 18 -0.08 -3.14 8.45
CA ARG A 18 -0.72 -4.46 8.42
C ARG A 18 -2.02 -4.51 9.22
N HIS A 19 -2.05 -3.86 10.38
CA HIS A 19 -3.23 -3.84 11.24
C HIS A 19 -4.41 -3.12 10.59
N PHE A 20 -4.18 -1.93 10.02
CA PHE A 20 -5.24 -1.14 9.40
C PHE A 20 -5.48 -1.45 7.92
N ILE A 21 -4.53 -2.12 7.26
CA ILE A 21 -4.44 -2.37 5.80
C ILE A 21 -4.28 -1.08 4.99
N ALA A 22 -5.12 -0.08 5.23
CA ALA A 22 -5.09 1.22 4.60
C ALA A 22 -5.53 2.30 5.59
N LEU A 23 -4.57 3.10 6.09
CA LEU A 23 -4.82 4.17 7.05
C LEU A 23 -4.72 5.54 6.39
N ARG A 24 -5.74 6.37 6.59
CA ARG A 24 -5.77 7.81 6.28
C ARG A 24 -5.89 8.60 7.58
N CYS A 25 -4.92 9.47 7.87
CA CYS A 25 -4.94 10.26 9.11
C CYS A 25 -4.03 11.51 9.02
N SER A 26 -4.04 12.37 10.04
CA SER A 26 -3.04 13.43 10.19
C SER A 26 -1.68 12.83 10.58
N LEU A 27 -0.58 13.59 10.35
CA LEU A 27 0.75 13.14 10.75
C LEU A 27 0.85 12.92 12.26
N ASP A 28 0.21 13.79 13.05
CA ASP A 28 0.25 13.70 14.51
C ASP A 28 -0.47 12.44 15.00
N LYS A 29 -1.60 12.07 14.37
CA LYS A 29 -2.29 10.83 14.69
C LYS A 29 -1.49 9.59 14.31
N LEU A 30 -0.78 9.62 13.17
CA LEU A 30 0.13 8.54 12.79
C LEU A 30 1.25 8.37 13.82
N ILE A 31 1.87 9.48 14.25
CA ILE A 31 2.92 9.47 15.27
C ILE A 31 2.37 8.89 16.57
N GLU A 32 1.17 9.30 17.00
CA GLU A 32 0.50 8.77 18.19
C GLU A 32 0.31 7.24 18.11
N LEU A 33 -0.24 6.74 17.00
CA LEU A 33 -0.49 5.30 16.79
C LEU A 33 0.81 4.49 16.82
N VAL A 34 1.86 4.98 16.16
CA VAL A 34 3.15 4.29 16.10
C VAL A 34 3.84 4.30 17.45
N ARG A 35 3.81 5.43 18.18
CA ARG A 35 4.35 5.51 19.54
C ARG A 35 3.61 4.58 20.49
N TYR A 36 2.27 4.54 20.40
CA TYR A 36 1.46 3.62 21.17
C TYR A 36 1.85 2.16 20.90
N SER A 37 2.12 1.81 19.63
CA SER A 37 2.57 0.48 19.25
C SER A 37 3.95 0.12 19.82
N ILE A 38 4.87 1.09 19.95
CA ILE A 38 6.22 0.87 20.51
C ILE A 38 6.20 0.82 22.05
N GLY A 39 5.33 1.61 22.69
CA GLY A 39 5.26 1.72 24.15
C GLY A 39 6.29 2.69 24.74
N GLU A 40 6.79 2.40 25.94
CA GLU A 40 7.65 3.32 26.72
C GLU A 40 8.99 3.65 26.04
N ALA A 41 9.49 2.75 25.19
CA ALA A 41 10.73 2.94 24.44
C ALA A 41 10.57 3.85 23.21
N ALA A 42 9.38 4.39 22.95
CA ALA A 42 9.10 5.18 21.76
C ALA A 42 9.95 6.46 21.72
N PRO A 43 10.61 6.78 20.59
CA PRO A 43 11.28 8.06 20.41
C PRO A 43 10.33 9.25 20.61
N ALA A 44 10.92 10.43 20.86
CA ALA A 44 10.14 11.65 21.01
C ALA A 44 9.35 11.96 19.72
N PRO A 45 8.12 12.51 19.81
CA PRO A 45 7.28 12.81 18.64
C PRO A 45 7.98 13.57 17.52
N ASP A 46 8.78 14.58 17.87
CA ASP A 46 9.51 15.39 16.88
C ASP A 46 10.57 14.59 16.12
N GLN A 47 11.23 13.64 16.79
CA GLN A 47 12.21 12.77 16.14
C GLN A 47 11.54 11.84 15.12
N ILE A 48 10.37 11.30 15.48
CA ILE A 48 9.55 10.48 14.58
C ILE A 48 9.07 11.34 13.41
N ARG A 49 8.54 12.54 13.67
CA ARG A 49 8.09 13.47 12.64
C ARG A 49 9.18 13.73 11.60
N LEU A 50 10.37 14.12 12.06
CA LEU A 50 11.52 14.40 11.18
C LEU A 50 11.96 13.17 10.41
N PHE A 51 11.77 11.96 10.95
CA PHE A 51 12.08 10.73 10.24
C PHE A 51 11.06 10.37 9.17
N LEU A 52 9.77 10.49 9.47
CA LEU A 52 8.68 10.17 8.51
C LEU A 52 8.67 11.14 7.31
N LEU A 53 9.10 12.38 7.53
CA LEU A 53 9.19 13.40 6.47
C LEU A 53 10.31 13.15 5.46
N LYS A 54 11.27 12.25 5.75
CA LYS A 54 12.35 11.94 4.82
C LYS A 54 11.86 11.04 3.69
N GLU A 55 12.18 11.42 2.46
CA GLU A 55 11.93 10.59 1.28
C GLU A 55 12.65 9.23 1.37
N SER A 56 13.86 9.21 1.94
CA SER A 56 14.61 7.96 2.16
C SER A 56 13.83 6.96 3.02
N THR A 57 13.18 7.43 4.09
CA THR A 57 12.34 6.60 4.96
C THR A 57 11.17 6.01 4.18
N GLN A 58 10.51 6.83 3.37
CA GLN A 58 9.36 6.40 2.56
C GLN A 58 9.77 5.35 1.53
N LYS A 59 10.94 5.52 0.90
CA LYS A 59 11.52 4.52 -0.02
C LYS A 59 11.88 3.21 0.69
N THR A 60 12.53 3.28 1.85
CA THR A 60 12.87 2.09 2.65
C THR A 60 11.62 1.32 3.05
N LEU A 61 10.56 2.01 3.49
CA LEU A 61 9.28 1.36 3.80
C LEU A 61 8.70 0.61 2.58
N GLU A 62 8.66 1.28 1.42
CA GLU A 62 8.08 0.74 0.18
C GLU A 62 8.85 -0.47 -0.35
N LEU A 63 10.19 -0.45 -0.22
CA LEU A 63 11.07 -1.49 -0.77
C LEU A 63 11.28 -2.67 0.17
N GLU A 64 11.43 -2.43 1.48
CA GLU A 64 11.92 -3.42 2.44
C GLU A 64 10.87 -3.86 3.45
N TYR A 65 9.84 -3.03 3.72
CA TYR A 65 8.86 -3.29 4.78
C TYR A 65 7.43 -3.49 4.25
N GLU A 66 7.27 -3.72 2.94
CA GLU A 66 5.97 -3.98 2.32
C GLU A 66 4.90 -2.94 2.73
N SER A 67 5.30 -1.69 2.91
CA SER A 67 4.42 -0.63 3.41
C SER A 67 4.71 0.67 2.67
N ALA A 68 3.68 1.43 2.30
CA ALA A 68 3.88 2.72 1.67
C ALA A 68 3.36 3.84 2.57
N LEU A 69 4.18 4.88 2.72
CA LEU A 69 3.85 6.09 3.45
C LEU A 69 4.02 7.30 2.55
N TRP A 70 3.00 8.14 2.42
CA TRP A 70 3.10 9.41 1.71
C TRP A 70 2.09 10.43 2.20
N GLN A 71 2.39 11.69 1.93
CA GLN A 71 1.45 12.79 2.13
C GLN A 71 0.55 12.94 0.89
N SER A 72 -0.75 13.00 1.12
CA SER A 72 -1.75 13.27 0.09
C SER A 72 -1.71 14.75 -0.34
N SER A 73 -2.11 15.00 -1.58
CA SER A 73 -2.24 16.35 -2.14
C SER A 73 -3.51 17.08 -1.69
N ASP A 74 -4.37 16.44 -0.88
CA ASP A 74 -5.60 17.03 -0.35
C ASP A 74 -5.36 18.30 0.48
N TYR A 75 -6.43 19.09 0.69
CA TYR A 75 -6.35 20.37 1.42
C TYR A 75 -5.84 20.18 2.86
N SER A 76 -6.22 19.08 3.50
CA SER A 76 -5.77 18.71 4.86
C SER A 76 -4.33 18.23 4.94
N LYS A 77 -3.66 18.01 3.79
CA LYS A 77 -2.33 17.40 3.71
C LYS A 77 -2.22 16.12 4.54
N SER A 78 -3.27 15.31 4.46
CA SER A 78 -3.40 14.07 5.23
C SER A 78 -2.39 13.02 4.74
N TRP A 79 -2.03 12.08 5.60
CA TRP A 79 -1.09 11.01 5.30
C TRP A 79 -1.83 9.72 4.95
N ARG A 80 -1.18 8.90 4.12
CA ARG A 80 -1.59 7.55 3.78
C ARG A 80 -0.51 6.60 4.26
N LEU A 81 -0.89 5.60 5.07
CA LEU A 81 -0.05 4.47 5.42
C LEU A 81 -0.76 3.20 4.93
N ILE A 82 -0.21 2.56 3.92
CA ILE A 82 -0.83 1.43 3.22
C ILE A 82 0.04 0.18 3.36
N CYS A 83 -0.59 -0.95 3.70
CA CYS A 83 0.01 -2.27 3.62
C CYS A 83 0.12 -2.70 2.15
N LEU A 84 1.32 -3.02 1.69
CA LEU A 84 1.58 -3.54 0.35
C LEU A 84 1.76 -5.06 0.35
N ALA A 85 1.73 -5.72 1.50
CA ALA A 85 1.86 -7.17 1.59
C ALA A 85 0.73 -7.85 0.79
N THR A 86 1.10 -8.84 -0.02
CA THR A 86 0.19 -9.59 -0.87
C THR A 86 0.11 -11.06 -0.44
N THR A 87 -0.62 -11.87 -1.20
CA THR A 87 -0.71 -13.32 -1.02
C THR A 87 0.10 -14.05 -2.08
N ALA A 88 0.61 -15.23 -1.74
CA ALA A 88 1.21 -16.16 -2.69
C ALA A 88 0.19 -17.16 -3.28
N ASP A 89 -1.04 -17.18 -2.77
CA ASP A 89 -2.12 -18.07 -3.25
C ASP A 89 -2.87 -17.44 -4.44
N PRO A 90 -2.82 -18.05 -5.64
CA PRO A 90 -3.53 -17.55 -6.81
C PRO A 90 -5.05 -17.47 -6.64
N GLN A 91 -5.67 -18.34 -5.85
CA GLN A 91 -7.12 -18.30 -5.61
C GLN A 91 -7.52 -17.11 -4.74
N VAL A 92 -6.71 -16.80 -3.72
CA VAL A 92 -6.90 -15.59 -2.91
C VAL A 92 -6.65 -14.34 -3.77
N ALA A 93 -5.61 -14.35 -4.61
CA ALA A 93 -5.32 -13.24 -5.51
C ALA A 93 -6.46 -12.98 -6.51
N SER A 94 -7.02 -14.03 -7.11
CA SER A 94 -8.17 -13.93 -8.01
C SER A 94 -9.39 -13.30 -7.32
N ARG A 95 -9.70 -13.73 -6.08
CA ARG A 95 -10.78 -13.13 -5.28
C ARG A 95 -10.53 -11.67 -4.95
N LEU A 96 -9.29 -11.27 -4.67
CA LEU A 96 -8.95 -9.87 -4.40
C LEU A 96 -9.11 -9.00 -5.65
N LEU A 97 -8.61 -9.45 -6.81
CA LEU A 97 -8.74 -8.74 -8.08
C LEU A 97 -10.19 -8.62 -8.56
N ALA A 98 -11.05 -9.59 -8.20
CA ALA A 98 -12.48 -9.54 -8.53
C ALA A 98 -13.27 -8.51 -7.71
N ARG A 99 -12.73 -8.03 -6.57
CA ARG A 99 -13.38 -7.00 -5.76
C ARG A 99 -13.35 -5.68 -6.49
N ARG A 100 -14.52 -5.07 -6.65
CA ARG A 100 -14.64 -3.74 -7.26
C ARG A 100 -14.67 -2.68 -6.16
N PRO A 101 -13.90 -1.59 -6.29
CA PRO A 101 -14.05 -0.46 -5.40
C PRO A 101 -15.46 0.16 -5.56
N PRO A 102 -15.97 0.88 -4.54
CA PRO A 102 -17.30 1.48 -4.59
C PRO A 102 -17.48 2.52 -5.70
N SER A 103 -16.39 3.17 -6.13
CA SER A 103 -16.38 4.16 -7.21
C SER A 103 -15.01 4.24 -7.88
N SER A 104 -14.93 4.95 -9.00
CA SER A 104 -13.65 5.27 -9.68
C SER A 104 -12.78 6.26 -8.90
N ASP A 105 -13.32 6.91 -7.87
CA ASP A 105 -12.57 7.79 -6.96
C ASP A 105 -11.78 7.01 -5.90
N CYS A 106 -11.96 5.68 -5.85
CA CYS A 106 -11.31 4.82 -4.87
C CYS A 106 -10.19 3.99 -5.53
N CYS A 107 -9.09 3.81 -4.80
CA CYS A 107 -8.01 2.92 -5.24
C CYS A 107 -8.50 1.45 -5.26
N ALA A 108 -8.31 0.76 -6.38
CA ALA A 108 -8.73 -0.64 -6.53
C ALA A 108 -7.98 -1.62 -5.61
N PHE A 109 -6.79 -1.26 -5.13
CA PHE A 109 -5.99 -2.10 -4.22
C PHE A 109 -6.30 -1.83 -2.74
N CYS A 110 -6.18 -0.58 -2.29
CA CYS A 110 -6.30 -0.23 -0.87
C CYS A 110 -7.68 0.35 -0.48
N PHE A 111 -8.59 0.51 -1.44
CA PHE A 111 -9.97 0.98 -1.25
C PHE A 111 -10.11 2.38 -0.64
N GLN A 112 -9.02 3.13 -0.50
CA GLN A 112 -9.06 4.51 -0.02
C GLN A 112 -9.78 5.40 -1.04
N ASP A 113 -10.72 6.20 -0.54
CA ASP A 113 -11.45 7.22 -1.29
C ASP A 113 -10.59 8.49 -1.42
N GLU A 114 -10.33 8.88 -2.66
CA GLU A 114 -9.55 10.05 -3.05
C GLU A 114 -10.40 11.08 -3.82
N ARG A 115 -11.72 11.10 -3.59
CA ARG A 115 -12.59 12.11 -4.19
C ARG A 115 -12.09 13.53 -3.93
N GLY A 116 -11.96 14.30 -5.01
CA GLY A 116 -11.47 15.67 -4.98
C GLY A 116 -9.95 15.81 -4.81
N VAL A 117 -9.20 14.70 -4.77
CA VAL A 117 -7.74 14.73 -4.65
C VAL A 117 -7.11 14.61 -6.03
N MET A 118 -6.58 15.74 -6.52
CA MET A 118 -5.99 15.83 -7.85
C MET A 118 -4.82 14.85 -8.02
N ASN A 119 -4.84 14.08 -9.11
CA ASN A 119 -3.80 13.13 -9.51
C ASN A 119 -3.47 12.05 -8.46
N ALA A 120 -4.36 11.78 -7.50
CA ALA A 120 -4.14 10.75 -6.48
C ALA A 120 -4.11 9.33 -7.08
N LEU A 121 -5.01 9.08 -8.03
CA LEU A 121 -5.15 7.79 -8.69
C LEU A 121 -4.76 7.88 -10.16
N LYS A 122 -4.10 6.83 -10.64
CA LYS A 122 -3.74 6.63 -12.04
C LYS A 122 -4.51 5.45 -12.61
N PRO A 123 -4.98 5.51 -13.86
CA PRO A 123 -5.60 4.37 -14.49
C PRO A 123 -4.57 3.24 -14.64
N GLU A 124 -4.98 2.02 -14.32
CA GLU A 124 -4.17 0.83 -14.60
C GLU A 124 -4.22 0.54 -16.10
N LEU A 125 -3.09 0.09 -16.64
CA LEU A 125 -2.97 -0.27 -18.05
C LEU A 125 -2.92 -1.80 -18.22
N ASP A 126 -3.45 -2.29 -19.33
CA ASP A 126 -3.25 -3.65 -19.78
C ASP A 126 -1.88 -3.84 -20.44
N ILE A 127 -1.61 -5.06 -20.93
CA ILE A 127 -0.34 -5.39 -21.60
C ILE A 127 -0.15 -4.67 -22.95
N TYR A 128 -1.22 -4.09 -23.51
CA TYR A 128 -1.22 -3.34 -24.76
C TYR A 128 -1.21 -1.82 -24.53
N GLY A 129 -1.17 -1.37 -23.28
CA GLY A 129 -1.21 0.04 -22.91
C GLY A 129 -2.60 0.66 -22.88
N ASN A 130 -3.66 -0.13 -23.05
CA ASN A 130 -5.04 0.36 -22.92
C ASN A 130 -5.44 0.46 -21.45
N LYS A 131 -6.29 1.43 -21.13
CA LYS A 131 -6.81 1.61 -19.77
C LYS A 131 -7.76 0.46 -19.41
N LEU A 132 -7.55 -0.15 -18.25
CA LEU A 132 -8.53 -1.07 -17.67
C LEU A 132 -9.71 -0.27 -17.11
N ALA A 133 -10.90 -0.56 -17.61
CA ALA A 133 -12.12 0.13 -17.22
C ALA A 133 -12.36 0.00 -15.71
N GLY A 134 -12.51 1.15 -15.03
CA GLY A 134 -12.83 1.20 -13.61
C GLY A 134 -11.69 0.83 -12.64
N VAL A 135 -10.48 0.58 -13.14
CA VAL A 135 -9.33 0.23 -12.30
C VAL A 135 -8.39 1.44 -12.20
N TYR A 136 -8.40 2.07 -11.03
CA TYR A 136 -7.56 3.22 -10.69
C TYR A 136 -6.76 2.91 -9.43
N LEU A 137 -5.49 3.27 -9.41
CA LEU A 137 -4.54 2.88 -8.36
C LEU A 137 -3.67 4.06 -7.95
N HIS A 138 -3.29 4.14 -6.67
CA HIS A 138 -2.15 4.96 -6.26
C HIS A 138 -0.86 4.45 -6.90
N ARG A 139 0.13 5.33 -7.07
CA ARG A 139 1.46 4.95 -7.60
C ARG A 139 2.05 3.74 -6.87
N GLN A 140 2.03 3.78 -5.54
CA GLN A 140 2.59 2.77 -4.66
C GLN A 140 1.78 1.45 -4.67
N CYS A 141 0.48 1.53 -4.97
CA CYS A 141 -0.40 0.37 -5.03
C CYS A 141 -0.32 -0.40 -6.35
N SER A 142 0.25 0.20 -7.40
CA SER A 142 0.33 -0.43 -8.73
C SER A 142 1.20 -1.70 -8.75
N ARG A 143 2.33 -1.68 -8.04
CA ARG A 143 3.25 -2.83 -7.96
C ARG A 143 2.60 -4.07 -7.33
N PRO A 144 2.01 -4.04 -6.12
CA PRO A 144 1.36 -5.22 -5.55
C PRO A 144 0.14 -5.66 -6.36
N TRP A 145 -0.61 -4.72 -6.95
CA TRP A 145 -1.72 -5.05 -7.86
C TRP A 145 -1.24 -5.86 -9.07
N LYS A 146 -0.18 -5.40 -9.75
CA LYS A 146 0.44 -6.11 -10.87
C LYS A 146 0.93 -7.50 -10.46
N TYR A 147 1.57 -7.62 -9.29
CA TYR A 147 2.00 -8.91 -8.76
C TYR A 147 0.83 -9.91 -8.62
N LEU A 148 -0.32 -9.46 -8.10
CA LEU A 148 -1.51 -10.31 -7.99
C LEU A 148 -2.02 -10.75 -9.38
N ARG A 149 -2.04 -9.82 -10.36
CA ARG A 149 -2.43 -10.15 -11.75
C ARG A 149 -1.50 -11.20 -12.36
N ASP A 150 -0.20 -11.03 -12.19
CA ASP A 150 0.82 -11.94 -12.71
C ASP A 150 0.74 -13.33 -12.03
N LEU A 151 0.39 -13.36 -10.74
CA LEU A 151 0.17 -14.61 -10.01
C LEU A 151 -1.03 -15.40 -10.57
N VAL A 152 -2.16 -14.74 -10.79
CA VAL A 152 -3.37 -15.36 -11.37
C VAL A 152 -3.13 -15.82 -12.81
N ALA A 153 -2.50 -14.98 -13.63
CA ALA A 153 -2.21 -15.30 -15.03
C ALA A 153 -1.32 -16.54 -15.16
N ARG A 154 -0.28 -16.66 -14.30
CA ARG A 154 0.60 -17.84 -14.29
C ARG A 154 -0.15 -19.10 -13.87
N ALA A 155 -1.01 -19.03 -12.85
CA ALA A 155 -1.79 -20.18 -12.40
C ALA A 155 -2.77 -20.68 -13.48
N GLY A 156 -3.48 -19.78 -14.15
CA GLY A 156 -4.41 -20.14 -15.23
C GLY A 156 -3.73 -20.77 -16.46
N ASN A 157 -2.48 -20.41 -16.75
CA ASN A 157 -1.70 -21.07 -17.80
C ASN A 157 -1.30 -22.50 -17.41
N ILE A 158 -1.01 -22.75 -16.13
CA ILE A 158 -0.69 -24.10 -15.63
C ILE A 158 -1.91 -25.02 -15.71
N GLU A 159 -3.10 -24.52 -15.39
CA GLU A 159 -4.35 -25.29 -15.52
C GLU A 159 -4.64 -25.66 -16.98
N LYS A 160 -4.49 -24.72 -17.92
CA LYS A 160 -4.65 -24.99 -19.36
C LYS A 160 -3.65 -26.01 -19.90
N VAL A 161 -2.40 -25.98 -19.45
CA VAL A 161 -1.40 -26.98 -19.85
C VAL A 161 -1.78 -28.38 -19.34
N LYS A 162 -2.29 -28.49 -18.10
CA LYS A 162 -2.77 -29.77 -17.56
C LYS A 162 -3.97 -30.32 -18.33
N GLU A 163 -4.93 -29.48 -18.69
CA GLU A 163 -6.09 -29.88 -19.51
C GLU A 163 -5.69 -30.33 -20.92
N SER A 164 -4.64 -29.73 -21.51
CA SER A 164 -4.13 -30.13 -22.83
C SER A 164 -3.28 -31.41 -22.84
N LEU A 165 -2.94 -31.95 -21.65
CA LEU A 165 -2.14 -33.16 -21.47
C LEU A 165 -2.99 -34.37 -21.03
N LEU A 166 -4.31 -34.20 -20.95
CA LEU A 166 -5.31 -35.24 -20.70
C LEU A 166 -6.10 -35.53 -21.98
#